data_AF-A0A0G1A953-F1
#
_entry.id   AF-A0A0G1A953-F1
#
_cell.length_a   1.000
_cell.length_b   1.000
_cell.length_c   1.000
_cell.angle_alpha   90.00
_cell.angle_beta   90.00
_cell.angle_gamma   90.00
#
_symmetry.space_group_name_H-M   'P 1'
#
loop_
_entity.id
_entity.type
_entity.pdbx_description
1 polymer ?
#
loop_
_entity_poly.entity_id
_entity_poly.type
_entity_poly.pdbx_seq_one_letter_code
_entity_poly.pdbx_strand_id
1 'polypeptide(L)'
;MLASKKTAVMETAAQEPSAKISQVEQRSNASVVPQSIPLIPRYLDCGFYLFHIIILMALLLSAINLRDVPTAGDIKSIHKDGNKDGFESAETAAIACRNFLSFWPFLWACWIFLYSFLFIKSICDDNVTMFAICSVAENVFNNCTAVIFYALYVELSEITVGVDRPSKAWIFAVVVVFVFAAVEVATSIIAGGPGATEATTAVSDIFSVMSGIAVAVCTGLFVLRMGTRTIDVPTGVVILLIVYIGIQPLFSIIANPQGPVQYMMGSSAVVVALYSKVFLLGLVSWLVGTHRLAYYMLRERQVKEEESAQRKLFVAFLLRINSRGKEDEPTLGGPVCEKDTPPAGAIQ
;
A
#
# COMPACT_ATOMS: atom_id res chain seq x y z
N MET A 1 41.06 2.24 -67.86
CA MET A 1 41.68 1.16 -67.05
C MET A 1 40.56 0.54 -66.23
N LEU A 2 39.93 -0.51 -66.78
CA LEU A 2 40.16 -1.95 -66.47
C LEU A 2 39.60 -2.30 -65.07
N ALA A 3 38.72 -3.26 -64.82
CA ALA A 3 37.90 -4.22 -65.59
C ALA A 3 36.94 -4.84 -64.53
N SER A 4 35.62 -4.99 -64.70
CA SER A 4 34.87 -5.98 -65.50
C SER A 4 35.35 -7.44 -65.39
N LYS A 5 34.60 -8.27 -64.64
CA LYS A 5 34.46 -9.74 -64.81
C LYS A 5 33.25 -10.20 -63.99
N LYS A 6 32.03 -10.33 -64.55
CA LYS A 6 31.44 -11.43 -65.35
C LYS A 6 31.54 -12.85 -64.75
N THR A 7 30.42 -13.27 -64.15
CA THR A 7 29.54 -14.43 -64.46
C THR A 7 30.10 -15.86 -64.61
N ALA A 8 29.53 -16.80 -63.84
CA ALA A 8 29.03 -18.14 -64.23
C ALA A 8 28.32 -18.74 -62.99
N VAL A 9 26.99 -18.89 -62.92
CA VAL A 9 26.13 -19.93 -63.52
C VAL A 9 26.67 -21.34 -63.30
N MET A 10 26.05 -22.08 -62.37
CA MET A 10 25.87 -23.52 -62.50
C MET A 10 24.57 -23.93 -61.79
N GLU A 11 23.50 -23.97 -62.59
CA GLU A 11 22.34 -24.84 -62.39
C GLU A 11 22.79 -26.30 -62.48
N THR A 12 22.42 -27.16 -61.53
CA THR A 12 21.80 -28.45 -61.85
C THR A 12 21.03 -28.99 -60.63
N ALA A 13 19.81 -29.42 -60.92
CA ALA A 13 18.80 -30.01 -60.05
C ALA A 13 19.25 -31.28 -59.29
N ALA A 14 18.58 -31.60 -58.18
CA ALA A 14 17.70 -32.76 -58.08
C ALA A 14 17.27 -33.07 -56.63
N GLN A 15 15.98 -33.37 -56.50
CA GLN A 15 15.37 -34.36 -55.61
C GLN A 15 15.19 -34.07 -54.11
N GLU A 16 13.91 -34.00 -53.75
CA GLU A 16 13.30 -34.17 -52.43
C GLU A 16 13.85 -35.36 -51.61
N PRO A 17 13.71 -35.33 -50.27
CA PRO A 17 12.51 -35.98 -49.73
C PRO A 17 11.73 -35.07 -48.77
N SER A 18 10.56 -34.65 -49.26
CA SER A 18 9.41 -34.14 -48.51
C SER A 18 8.81 -35.26 -47.65
N ALA A 19 9.57 -35.70 -46.63
CA ALA A 19 9.13 -36.75 -45.70
C ALA A 19 9.59 -36.55 -44.25
N LYS A 20 10.36 -35.50 -43.94
CA LYS A 20 10.82 -35.21 -42.57
C LYS A 20 10.06 -34.09 -41.85
N ILE A 21 9.21 -33.32 -42.54
CA ILE A 21 8.43 -32.25 -41.90
C ILE A 21 7.17 -32.81 -41.23
N SER A 22 6.60 -33.91 -41.72
CA SER A 22 5.39 -34.51 -41.14
C SER A 22 5.61 -35.30 -39.83
N GLN A 23 6.85 -35.58 -39.41
CA GLN A 23 7.14 -36.21 -38.11
C GLN A 23 7.45 -35.23 -36.98
N VAL A 24 7.75 -33.96 -37.30
CA VAL A 24 7.91 -32.92 -36.27
C VAL A 24 6.54 -32.40 -35.83
N GLU A 25 5.55 -32.37 -36.73
CA GLU A 25 4.19 -31.91 -36.44
C GLU A 25 3.32 -32.98 -35.76
N GLN A 26 3.60 -34.28 -35.97
CA GLN A 26 2.87 -35.36 -35.29
C GLN A 26 3.32 -35.65 -33.85
N ARG A 27 4.48 -35.13 -33.40
CA ARG A 27 4.84 -35.14 -31.97
C ARG A 27 4.20 -33.99 -31.18
N SER A 28 3.59 -33.02 -31.86
CA SER A 28 2.86 -31.90 -31.24
C SER A 28 1.44 -32.29 -30.78
N ASN A 29 0.92 -33.43 -31.23
CA ASN A 29 -0.41 -33.94 -30.85
C ASN A 29 -0.33 -35.10 -29.86
N ALA A 30 0.80 -35.26 -29.16
CA ALA A 30 0.85 -36.12 -27.98
C ALA A 30 -0.15 -35.53 -26.98
N SER A 31 -1.36 -36.09 -26.99
CA SER A 31 -2.40 -36.00 -25.97
C SER A 31 -1.76 -35.57 -24.66
N VAL A 32 -1.85 -34.27 -24.38
CA VAL A 32 -1.57 -33.73 -23.05
C VAL A 32 -2.64 -34.37 -22.18
N VAL A 33 -2.34 -35.56 -21.68
CA VAL A 33 -3.13 -36.22 -20.65
C VAL A 33 -3.16 -35.17 -19.56
N PRO A 34 -4.33 -34.58 -19.24
CA PRO A 34 -4.40 -33.60 -18.19
C PRO A 34 -3.83 -34.30 -16.97
N GLN A 35 -2.66 -33.83 -16.52
CA GLN A 35 -2.07 -34.32 -15.28
C GLN A 35 -3.13 -34.02 -14.23
N SER A 36 -3.87 -35.04 -13.84
CA SER A 36 -4.86 -34.94 -12.80
C SER A 36 -4.10 -34.58 -11.55
N ILE A 37 -4.15 -33.30 -11.21
CA ILE A 37 -3.72 -32.84 -9.89
C ILE A 37 -4.46 -33.74 -8.90
N PRO A 38 -3.76 -34.42 -7.99
CA PRO A 38 -4.41 -35.36 -7.07
C PRO A 38 -5.56 -34.64 -6.37
N LEU A 39 -6.68 -35.33 -6.07
CA LEU A 39 -7.83 -34.70 -5.40
C LEU A 39 -7.53 -34.29 -3.94
N ILE A 40 -6.50 -34.86 -3.33
CA ILE A 40 -6.14 -34.71 -1.91
C ILE A 40 -5.77 -33.26 -1.51
N PRO A 41 -4.94 -32.50 -2.28
CA PRO A 41 -4.62 -31.11 -1.98
C PRO A 41 -5.84 -30.19 -2.02
N ARG A 42 -6.82 -30.43 -2.91
CA ARG A 42 -8.04 -29.60 -3.01
C ARG A 42 -8.85 -29.58 -1.69
N TYR A 43 -9.02 -30.74 -1.05
CA TYR A 43 -9.74 -30.81 0.22
C TYR A 43 -8.96 -30.18 1.39
N LEU A 44 -7.63 -30.29 1.36
CA LEU A 44 -6.77 -29.64 2.35
C LEU A 44 -6.86 -28.11 2.23
N ASP A 45 -6.87 -27.56 1.03
CA ASP A 45 -7.05 -26.12 0.79
C ASP A 45 -8.41 -25.63 1.29
N CYS A 46 -9.49 -26.35 0.97
CA CYS A 46 -10.83 -25.99 1.43
C CYS A 46 -10.91 -25.97 2.97
N GLY A 47 -10.44 -27.04 3.62
CA GLY A 47 -10.41 -27.11 5.09
C GLY A 47 -9.53 -26.03 5.70
N PHE A 48 -8.41 -25.71 5.05
CA PHE A 48 -7.48 -24.69 5.45
C PHE A 48 -8.11 -23.29 5.41
N TYR A 49 -8.69 -22.87 4.28
CA TYR A 49 -9.34 -21.56 4.18
C TYR A 49 -10.56 -21.44 5.11
N LEU A 50 -11.35 -22.51 5.27
CA LEU A 50 -12.46 -22.53 6.22
C LEU A 50 -11.98 -22.32 7.66
N PHE A 51 -10.91 -23.00 8.05
CA PHE A 51 -10.28 -22.81 9.35
C PHE A 51 -9.80 -21.37 9.55
N HIS A 52 -9.25 -20.74 8.51
CA HIS A 52 -8.85 -19.33 8.54
C HIS A 52 -10.04 -18.41 8.78
N ILE A 53 -11.14 -18.62 8.05
CA ILE A 53 -12.37 -17.84 8.21
C ILE A 53 -12.89 -17.99 9.65
N ILE A 54 -12.90 -19.21 10.20
CA ILE A 54 -13.37 -19.45 11.58
C ILE A 54 -12.48 -18.72 12.60
N ILE A 55 -11.16 -18.82 12.49
CA ILE A 55 -10.23 -18.09 13.37
C ILE A 55 -10.48 -16.58 13.27
N LEU A 56 -10.58 -16.05 12.06
CA LEU A 56 -10.77 -14.63 11.85
C LEU A 56 -12.11 -14.16 12.42
N MET A 57 -13.18 -14.93 12.26
CA MET A 57 -14.48 -14.64 12.87
C MET A 57 -14.42 -14.68 14.40
N ALA A 58 -13.76 -15.67 14.99
CA ALA A 58 -13.61 -15.77 16.43
C ALA A 58 -12.83 -14.57 17.00
N LEU A 59 -11.74 -14.18 16.33
CA LEU A 59 -10.95 -13.03 16.70
C LEU A 59 -11.71 -11.71 16.48
N LEU A 60 -12.51 -11.58 15.41
CA LEU A 60 -13.38 -10.44 15.20
C LEU A 60 -14.39 -10.31 16.34
N LEU A 61 -15.05 -11.40 16.74
CA LEU A 61 -15.97 -11.40 17.87
C LEU A 61 -15.28 -11.01 19.18
N SER A 62 -14.05 -11.49 19.41
CA SER A 62 -13.23 -11.07 20.55
C SER A 62 -12.83 -9.59 20.46
N ALA A 63 -12.53 -9.08 19.26
CA ALA A 63 -12.14 -7.70 19.04
C ALA A 63 -13.32 -6.72 19.19
N ILE A 64 -14.53 -7.14 18.82
CA ILE A 64 -15.77 -6.39 19.08
C ILE A 64 -15.98 -6.23 20.59
N ASN A 65 -15.58 -7.20 21.40
CA ASN A 65 -15.64 -7.10 22.86
C ASN A 65 -14.53 -6.21 23.46
N LEU A 66 -13.43 -5.96 22.74
CA LEU A 66 -12.36 -5.04 23.15
C LEU A 66 -12.72 -3.56 22.93
N ARG A 67 -13.99 -3.22 22.75
CA ARG A 67 -14.47 -1.86 22.49
C ARG A 67 -14.51 -0.96 23.72
N ASP A 68 -13.94 -1.40 24.83
CA ASP A 68 -13.62 -0.55 25.98
C ASP A 68 -12.47 0.40 25.58
N VAL A 69 -12.80 1.32 24.68
CA VAL A 69 -11.90 2.40 24.27
C VAL A 69 -11.72 3.29 25.49
N PRO A 70 -10.47 3.60 25.89
CA PRO A 70 -10.22 4.47 27.03
C PRO A 70 -11.03 5.75 26.89
N THR A 71 -11.85 6.03 27.90
CA THR A 71 -12.67 7.22 27.94
C THR A 71 -11.80 8.42 28.31
N ALA A 72 -12.25 9.64 27.99
CA ALA A 72 -11.58 10.85 28.46
C ALA A 72 -11.42 10.88 29.99
N GLY A 73 -12.34 10.23 30.73
CA GLY A 73 -12.25 10.06 32.18
C GLY A 73 -11.07 9.21 32.63
N ASP A 74 -10.77 8.12 31.92
CA ASP A 74 -9.64 7.24 32.24
C ASP A 74 -8.31 7.96 32.06
N ILE A 75 -8.18 8.72 30.96
CA ILE A 75 -6.97 9.53 30.69
C ILE A 75 -6.83 10.66 31.70
N LYS A 76 -7.95 11.29 32.10
CA LYS A 76 -7.95 12.37 33.11
C LYS A 76 -7.38 11.91 34.45
N SER A 77 -7.61 10.66 34.85
CA SER A 77 -7.06 10.13 36.10
C SER A 77 -5.53 10.10 36.14
N ILE A 78 -4.89 10.08 34.96
CA ILE A 78 -3.44 10.02 34.78
C ILE A 78 -2.80 11.43 34.85
N HIS A 79 -3.56 12.50 34.57
CA HIS A 79 -3.11 13.89 34.69
C HIS A 79 -3.84 14.59 35.84
N LYS A 80 -3.28 14.43 37.05
CA LYS A 80 -3.79 15.04 38.29
C LYS A 80 -3.58 16.56 38.39
N ASP A 81 -2.82 17.15 37.49
CA ASP A 81 -2.53 18.58 37.51
C ASP A 81 -3.65 19.33 36.81
N GLY A 82 -4.37 20.18 37.55
CA GLY A 82 -5.61 20.86 37.14
C GLY A 82 -5.48 21.90 36.01
N ASN A 83 -4.56 21.69 35.05
CA ASN A 83 -4.43 22.52 33.87
C ASN A 83 -5.52 22.19 32.85
N LYS A 84 -6.37 23.19 32.53
CA LYS A 84 -7.47 23.04 31.56
C LYS A 84 -6.97 22.66 30.15
N ASP A 85 -5.80 23.15 29.76
CA ASP A 85 -5.22 22.89 28.44
C ASP A 85 -4.84 21.40 28.25
N GLY A 86 -4.45 20.73 29.34
CA GLY A 86 -4.14 19.30 29.32
C GLY A 86 -5.39 18.44 29.10
N PHE A 87 -6.56 18.91 29.56
CA PHE A 87 -7.82 18.18 29.44
C PHE A 87 -8.32 18.14 27.98
N GLU A 88 -8.33 19.27 27.28
CA GLU A 88 -8.76 19.33 25.87
C GLU A 88 -7.83 18.48 24.97
N SER A 89 -6.54 18.46 25.30
CA SER A 89 -5.55 17.65 24.58
C SER A 89 -5.80 16.15 24.77
N ALA A 90 -6.07 15.71 26.00
CA ALA A 90 -6.39 14.32 26.32
C ALA A 90 -7.68 13.82 25.68
N GLU A 91 -8.75 14.64 25.72
CA GLU A 91 -10.02 14.31 25.06
C GLU A 91 -9.82 14.15 23.55
N THR A 92 -9.06 15.05 22.93
CA THR A 92 -8.77 14.95 21.51
C THR A 92 -7.98 13.68 21.16
N ALA A 93 -7.01 13.29 21.98
CA ALA A 93 -6.25 12.07 21.78
C ALA A 93 -7.13 10.81 21.88
N ALA A 94 -8.11 10.80 22.80
CA ALA A 94 -9.10 9.73 22.90
C ALA A 94 -9.97 9.64 21.63
N ILE A 95 -10.40 10.78 21.09
CA ILE A 95 -11.15 10.84 19.83
C ILE A 95 -10.31 10.33 18.66
N ALA A 96 -9.04 10.74 18.56
CA ALA A 96 -8.12 10.25 17.51
C ALA A 96 -7.90 8.73 17.61
N CYS A 97 -7.72 8.21 18.82
CA CYS A 97 -7.63 6.77 19.07
C CYS A 97 -8.91 6.04 18.64
N ARG A 98 -10.09 6.59 18.94
CA ARG A 98 -11.37 6.04 18.50
C ARG A 98 -11.53 6.06 16.98
N ASN A 99 -11.09 7.14 16.31
CA ASN A 99 -11.12 7.23 14.85
C ASN A 99 -10.21 6.17 14.22
N PHE A 100 -8.98 6.03 14.74
CA PHE A 100 -8.08 4.94 14.34
C PHE A 100 -8.74 3.57 14.52
N LEU A 101 -9.36 3.32 15.67
CA LEU A 101 -10.01 2.04 15.96
C LEU A 101 -11.26 1.77 15.12
N SER A 102 -11.90 2.82 14.58
CA SER A 102 -13.08 2.67 13.73
C SER A 102 -12.78 1.96 12.40
N PHE A 103 -11.52 1.96 11.95
CA PHE A 103 -11.10 1.30 10.71
C PHE A 103 -10.91 -0.22 10.87
N TRP A 104 -10.72 -0.74 12.09
CA TRP A 104 -10.46 -2.16 12.31
C TRP A 104 -11.56 -3.10 11.84
N PRO A 105 -12.85 -2.87 12.15
CA PRO A 105 -13.93 -3.74 11.66
C PRO A 105 -13.96 -3.83 10.13
N PHE A 106 -13.61 -2.76 9.42
CA PHE A 106 -13.53 -2.78 7.96
C PHE A 106 -12.34 -3.62 7.48
N LEU A 107 -11.19 -3.52 8.15
CA LEU A 107 -10.02 -4.34 7.83
C LEU A 107 -10.32 -5.83 8.02
N TRP A 108 -10.99 -6.17 9.12
CA TRP A 108 -11.51 -7.51 9.39
C TRP A 108 -12.45 -8.01 8.31
N ALA A 109 -13.45 -7.20 7.94
CA ALA A 109 -14.40 -7.54 6.89
C ALA A 109 -13.66 -7.82 5.58
N CYS A 110 -12.69 -6.97 5.20
CA CYS A 110 -11.89 -7.18 3.99
C CYS A 110 -11.14 -8.52 4.01
N TRP A 111 -10.51 -8.88 5.12
CA TRP A 111 -9.82 -10.18 5.23
C TRP A 111 -10.79 -11.36 5.20
N ILE A 112 -11.91 -11.29 5.92
CA ILE A 112 -12.93 -12.34 5.91
C ILE A 112 -13.43 -12.57 4.49
N PHE A 113 -13.78 -11.49 3.76
CA PHE A 113 -14.21 -11.60 2.37
C PHE A 113 -13.10 -12.15 1.48
N LEU A 114 -11.86 -11.65 1.60
CA LEU A 114 -10.71 -12.15 0.86
C LEU A 114 -10.55 -13.66 1.00
N TYR A 115 -10.50 -14.18 2.23
CA TYR A 115 -10.39 -15.63 2.47
C TYR A 115 -11.64 -16.41 2.07
N SER A 116 -12.83 -15.80 2.15
CA SER A 116 -14.07 -16.43 1.65
C SER A 116 -14.03 -16.60 0.14
N PHE A 117 -13.54 -15.63 -0.61
CA PHE A 117 -13.40 -15.75 -2.07
C PHE A 117 -12.29 -16.72 -2.46
N LEU A 118 -11.18 -16.77 -1.73
CA LEU A 118 -10.16 -17.82 -1.90
C LEU A 118 -10.74 -19.22 -1.68
N PHE A 119 -11.55 -19.39 -0.63
CA PHE A 119 -12.26 -20.64 -0.36
C PHE A 119 -13.23 -21.01 -1.50
N ILE A 120 -14.09 -20.08 -1.92
CA ILE A 120 -15.05 -20.34 -3.01
C ILE A 120 -14.30 -20.66 -4.30
N LYS A 121 -13.24 -19.92 -4.63
CA LYS A 121 -12.38 -20.18 -5.80
C LYS A 121 -11.80 -21.59 -5.77
N SER A 122 -11.33 -22.06 -4.61
CA SER A 122 -10.78 -23.42 -4.46
C SER A 122 -11.82 -24.53 -4.68
N ILE A 123 -13.10 -24.27 -4.42
CA ILE A 123 -14.21 -25.21 -4.63
C ILE A 123 -14.74 -25.14 -6.07
N CYS A 124 -14.76 -23.94 -6.66
CA CYS A 124 -15.35 -23.65 -7.97
C CYS A 124 -14.33 -23.64 -9.11
N ASP A 125 -13.19 -24.31 -8.95
CA ASP A 125 -12.07 -24.33 -9.92
C ASP A 125 -12.51 -24.75 -11.33
N ASP A 126 -13.49 -25.66 -11.42
CA ASP A 126 -13.99 -26.16 -12.70
C ASP A 126 -14.96 -25.17 -13.41
N ASN A 127 -15.41 -24.11 -12.75
CA ASN A 127 -16.31 -23.09 -13.29
C ASN A 127 -15.56 -21.79 -13.59
N VAL A 128 -15.16 -21.61 -14.87
CA VAL A 128 -14.39 -20.47 -15.37
C VAL A 128 -14.99 -19.12 -14.97
N THR A 129 -16.32 -18.97 -15.05
CA THR A 129 -17.00 -17.72 -14.70
C THR A 129 -16.88 -17.42 -13.21
N MET A 130 -17.12 -18.41 -12.34
CA MET A 130 -16.98 -18.22 -10.89
C MET A 130 -15.53 -18.00 -10.49
N PHE A 131 -14.58 -18.69 -11.12
CA PHE A 131 -13.15 -18.46 -10.91
C PHE A 131 -12.75 -17.02 -11.22
N ALA A 132 -13.21 -16.48 -12.35
CA ALA A 132 -12.95 -15.10 -12.75
C ALA A 132 -13.57 -14.10 -11.75
N ILE A 133 -14.83 -14.31 -11.35
CA ILE A 133 -15.52 -13.46 -10.36
C ILE A 133 -14.77 -13.47 -9.02
N CYS A 134 -14.38 -14.65 -8.52
CA CYS A 134 -13.67 -14.76 -7.25
C CYS A 134 -12.28 -14.12 -7.31
N SER A 135 -11.57 -14.24 -8.43
CA SER A 135 -10.26 -13.61 -8.62
C SER A 135 -10.37 -12.09 -8.63
N VAL A 136 -11.37 -11.54 -9.31
CA VAL A 136 -11.66 -10.10 -9.28
C VAL A 136 -12.01 -9.65 -7.85
N ALA A 137 -12.87 -10.37 -7.15
CA ALA A 137 -13.27 -10.04 -5.80
C ALA A 137 -12.08 -10.08 -4.82
N GLU A 138 -11.22 -11.10 -4.92
CA GLU A 138 -9.99 -11.23 -4.13
C GLU A 138 -9.13 -9.97 -4.25
N ASN A 139 -8.85 -9.54 -5.48
CA ASN A 139 -8.03 -8.36 -5.72
C ASN A 139 -8.69 -7.07 -5.24
N VAL A 140 -10.01 -6.92 -5.39
CA VAL A 140 -10.76 -5.79 -4.84
C VAL A 140 -10.59 -5.71 -3.31
N PHE A 141 -10.81 -6.81 -2.59
CA PHE A 141 -10.68 -6.82 -1.12
C PHE A 141 -9.22 -6.68 -0.65
N ASN A 142 -8.27 -7.16 -1.46
CA ASN A 142 -6.84 -6.93 -1.22
C ASN A 142 -6.50 -5.45 -1.35
N ASN A 143 -6.96 -4.77 -2.41
CA ASN A 143 -6.77 -3.34 -2.57
C ASN A 143 -7.51 -2.52 -1.49
N CYS A 144 -8.70 -2.93 -1.07
CA CYS A 144 -9.38 -2.32 0.08
C CYS A 144 -8.56 -2.43 1.36
N THR A 145 -7.86 -3.55 1.57
CA THR A 145 -6.92 -3.74 2.68
C THR A 145 -5.80 -2.69 2.63
N ALA A 146 -5.24 -2.39 1.45
CA ALA A 146 -4.24 -1.32 1.28
C ALA A 146 -4.80 0.06 1.69
N VAL A 147 -6.01 0.41 1.24
CA VAL A 147 -6.66 1.69 1.60
C VAL A 147 -6.80 1.80 3.11
N ILE A 148 -7.26 0.75 3.77
CA ILE A 148 -7.51 0.78 5.20
C ILE A 148 -6.18 0.89 5.96
N PHE A 149 -5.12 0.18 5.54
CA PHE A 149 -3.79 0.38 6.12
C PHE A 149 -3.25 1.79 5.92
N TYR A 150 -3.47 2.38 4.75
CA TYR A 150 -3.10 3.76 4.50
C TYR A 150 -3.90 4.73 5.36
N ALA A 151 -5.20 4.50 5.55
CA ALA A 151 -6.03 5.30 6.45
C ALA A 151 -5.53 5.20 7.90
N LEU A 152 -5.22 4.00 8.39
CA LEU A 152 -4.60 3.78 9.71
C LEU A 152 -3.26 4.51 9.84
N TYR A 153 -2.43 4.48 8.79
CA TYR A 153 -1.17 5.23 8.74
C TYR A 153 -1.40 6.75 8.81
N VAL A 154 -2.37 7.28 8.06
CA VAL A 154 -2.71 8.72 8.09
C VAL A 154 -3.21 9.12 9.48
N GLU A 155 -4.07 8.32 10.12
CA GLU A 155 -4.54 8.59 11.48
C GLU A 155 -3.39 8.59 12.50
N LEU A 156 -2.36 7.75 12.32
CA LEU A 156 -1.15 7.76 13.17
C LEU A 156 -0.15 8.87 12.83
N SER A 157 -0.25 9.44 11.63
CA SER A 157 0.77 10.34 11.10
C SER A 157 0.33 11.78 11.02
N GLU A 158 -0.97 12.08 10.96
CA GLU A 158 -1.53 13.41 10.81
C GLU A 158 -2.41 13.83 11.99
N ILE A 159 -2.59 15.14 12.18
CA ILE A 159 -3.56 15.66 13.14
C ILE A 159 -4.95 15.52 12.50
N THR A 160 -5.68 14.47 12.85
CA THR A 160 -6.97 14.15 12.22
C THR A 160 -8.18 14.72 12.95
N VAL A 161 -7.97 15.28 14.15
CA VAL A 161 -9.01 15.91 14.98
C VAL A 161 -8.63 17.37 15.24
N GLY A 162 -9.51 18.29 14.88
CA GLY A 162 -9.32 19.74 15.07
C GLY A 162 -9.56 20.56 13.80
N VAL A 163 -9.31 21.87 13.89
CA VAL A 163 -9.56 22.86 12.83
C VAL A 163 -8.63 22.68 11.63
N ASP A 164 -7.42 22.16 11.85
CA ASP A 164 -6.37 22.02 10.83
C ASP A 164 -6.36 20.64 10.13
N ARG A 165 -7.53 19.98 10.01
CA ARG A 165 -7.61 18.64 9.40
C ARG A 165 -7.26 18.70 7.90
N PRO A 166 -6.22 17.99 7.42
CA PRO A 166 -5.96 17.90 5.98
C PRO A 166 -7.12 17.15 5.31
N SER A 167 -7.94 17.87 4.53
CA SER A 167 -9.31 17.42 4.27
C SER A 167 -9.47 16.30 3.22
N LYS A 168 -8.45 15.90 2.45
CA LYS A 168 -8.69 15.02 1.26
C LYS A 168 -7.60 14.01 0.88
N ALA A 169 -6.50 13.86 1.62
CA ALA A 169 -5.41 12.97 1.21
C ALA A 169 -5.82 11.49 1.09
N TRP A 170 -6.72 11.02 1.97
CA TRP A 170 -7.27 9.66 1.92
C TRP A 170 -8.18 9.43 0.71
N ILE A 171 -8.85 10.48 0.20
CA ILE A 171 -9.72 10.39 -0.99
C ILE A 171 -8.87 10.02 -2.21
N PHE A 172 -7.67 10.61 -2.33
CA PHE A 172 -6.76 10.26 -3.42
C PHE A 172 -6.37 8.77 -3.37
N ALA A 173 -6.03 8.24 -2.19
CA ALA A 173 -5.70 6.82 -2.03
C ALA A 173 -6.89 5.90 -2.37
N VAL A 174 -8.10 6.28 -1.95
CA VAL A 174 -9.33 5.58 -2.32
C VAL A 174 -9.54 5.58 -3.84
N VAL A 175 -9.41 6.74 -4.49
CA VAL A 175 -9.57 6.89 -5.94
C VAL A 175 -8.55 6.04 -6.69
N VAL A 176 -7.28 6.09 -6.29
CA VAL A 176 -6.21 5.28 -6.88
C VAL A 176 -6.56 3.80 -6.79
N VAL A 177 -6.98 3.32 -5.62
CA VAL A 177 -7.38 1.92 -5.46
C VAL A 177 -8.58 1.53 -6.32
N PHE A 178 -9.60 2.38 -6.42
CA PHE A 178 -10.74 2.10 -7.30
C PHE A 178 -10.33 2.05 -8.79
N VAL A 179 -9.40 2.91 -9.22
CA VAL A 179 -8.87 2.89 -10.58
C VAL A 179 -8.10 1.60 -10.84
N PHE A 180 -7.20 1.20 -9.93
CA PHE A 180 -6.45 -0.05 -10.04
C PHE A 180 -7.39 -1.27 -10.08
N ALA A 181 -8.36 -1.33 -9.17
CA ALA A 181 -9.36 -2.39 -9.16
C ALA A 181 -10.19 -2.43 -10.46
N ALA A 182 -10.59 -1.27 -11.00
CA ALA A 182 -11.34 -1.22 -12.25
C ALA A 182 -10.51 -1.70 -13.45
N VAL A 183 -9.23 -1.32 -13.54
CA VAL A 183 -8.33 -1.79 -14.60
C VAL A 183 -8.09 -3.30 -14.50
N GLU A 184 -7.97 -3.81 -13.28
CA GLU A 184 -7.80 -5.24 -13.01
C GLU A 184 -9.06 -6.05 -13.37
N VAL A 185 -10.25 -5.54 -13.04
CA VAL A 185 -11.53 -6.13 -13.47
C VAL A 185 -11.59 -6.18 -14.99
N ALA A 186 -11.27 -5.07 -15.67
CA ALA A 186 -11.32 -4.99 -17.12
C ALA A 186 -10.35 -5.97 -17.78
N THR A 187 -9.11 -6.04 -17.29
CA THR A 187 -8.07 -6.96 -17.80
C THR A 187 -8.41 -8.42 -17.52
N SER A 188 -8.97 -8.74 -16.35
CA SER A 188 -9.43 -10.09 -15.99
C SER A 188 -10.57 -10.58 -16.87
N ILE A 189 -11.54 -9.71 -17.18
CA ILE A 189 -12.65 -10.04 -18.08
C ILE A 189 -12.13 -10.32 -19.50
N ILE A 190 -11.17 -9.52 -19.97
CA ILE A 190 -10.57 -9.70 -21.30
C ILE A 190 -9.73 -11.00 -21.33
N ALA A 191 -8.94 -11.26 -20.28
CA ALA A 191 -8.09 -12.45 -20.16
C ALA A 191 -8.89 -13.75 -19.97
N GLY A 192 -10.11 -13.70 -19.45
CA GLY A 192 -11.02 -14.85 -19.34
C GLY A 192 -11.91 -15.08 -20.56
N GLY A 193 -11.89 -14.17 -21.55
CA GLY A 193 -12.75 -14.23 -22.72
C GLY A 193 -12.19 -15.10 -23.86
N PRO A 194 -13.01 -15.44 -24.88
CA PRO A 194 -12.58 -16.22 -26.07
C PRO A 194 -11.53 -15.52 -26.95
N GLY A 195 -11.08 -14.31 -26.58
CA GLY A 195 -9.99 -13.57 -27.22
C GLY A 195 -8.76 -13.39 -26.33
N ALA A 196 -8.65 -14.18 -25.25
CA ALA A 196 -7.50 -14.13 -24.36
C ALA A 196 -6.20 -14.42 -25.12
N THR A 197 -5.25 -13.50 -25.00
CA THR A 197 -3.90 -13.64 -25.54
C THR A 197 -2.90 -13.78 -24.38
N GLU A 198 -1.73 -14.36 -24.63
CA GLU A 198 -0.63 -14.38 -23.65
C GLU A 198 -0.28 -12.97 -23.13
N ALA A 199 -0.47 -11.94 -23.95
CA ALA A 199 -0.29 -10.55 -23.55
C ALA A 199 -1.31 -10.12 -22.48
N THR A 200 -2.58 -10.52 -22.63
CA THR A 200 -3.63 -10.15 -21.66
C THR A 200 -3.47 -10.85 -20.31
N THR A 201 -2.99 -12.10 -20.30
CA THR A 201 -2.66 -12.81 -19.05
C THR A 201 -1.46 -12.18 -18.36
N ALA A 202 -0.40 -11.87 -19.10
CA ALA A 202 0.78 -11.19 -18.55
C ALA A 202 0.43 -9.82 -17.94
N VAL A 203 -0.46 -9.06 -18.58
CA VAL A 203 -0.94 -7.78 -18.05
C VAL A 203 -1.70 -7.99 -16.73
N SER A 204 -2.61 -8.98 -16.68
CA SER A 204 -3.34 -9.32 -15.45
C SER A 204 -2.40 -9.69 -14.30
N ASP A 205 -1.36 -10.49 -14.58
CA ASP A 205 -0.36 -10.88 -13.59
C ASP A 205 0.42 -9.68 -13.04
N ILE A 206 0.81 -8.74 -13.92
CA ILE A 206 1.48 -7.50 -13.52
C ILE A 206 0.59 -6.68 -12.58
N PHE A 207 -0.70 -6.54 -12.88
CA PHE A 207 -1.63 -5.81 -12.01
C PHE A 207 -1.82 -6.49 -10.65
N SER A 208 -1.88 -7.82 -10.62
CA SER A 208 -1.95 -8.57 -9.36
C SER A 208 -0.68 -8.37 -8.51
N VAL A 209 0.51 -8.39 -9.13
CA VAL A 209 1.78 -8.08 -8.44
C VAL A 209 1.76 -6.64 -7.92
N MET A 210 1.33 -5.68 -8.73
CA MET A 210 1.23 -4.26 -8.33
C MET A 210 0.27 -4.06 -7.15
N SER A 211 -0.87 -4.77 -7.14
CA SER A 211 -1.82 -4.80 -6.02
C SER A 211 -1.13 -5.29 -4.74
N GLY A 212 -0.40 -6.40 -4.81
CA GLY A 212 0.40 -6.91 -3.69
C GLY A 212 1.47 -5.93 -3.20
N ILE A 213 2.17 -5.24 -4.11
CA ILE A 213 3.14 -4.18 -3.77
C ILE A 213 2.45 -3.00 -3.08
N ALA A 214 1.29 -2.56 -3.57
CA ALA A 214 0.54 -1.46 -2.97
C ALA A 214 0.14 -1.79 -1.53
N VAL A 215 -0.39 -3.00 -1.29
CA VAL A 215 -0.67 -3.49 0.08
C VAL A 215 0.59 -3.54 0.93
N ALA A 216 1.70 -4.05 0.38
CA ALA A 216 2.99 -4.09 1.08
C ALA A 216 3.45 -2.70 1.52
N VAL A 217 3.40 -1.72 0.62
CA VAL A 217 3.79 -0.33 0.90
C VAL A 217 2.90 0.29 1.96
N CYS A 218 1.57 0.20 1.82
CA CYS A 218 0.63 0.76 2.78
C CYS A 218 0.78 0.12 4.17
N THR A 219 0.93 -1.21 4.21
CA THR A 219 1.21 -1.95 5.46
C THR A 219 2.57 -1.54 6.04
N GLY A 220 3.58 -1.36 5.19
CA GLY A 220 4.92 -0.91 5.56
C GLY A 220 4.93 0.47 6.21
N LEU A 221 4.24 1.44 5.60
CA LEU A 221 4.08 2.78 6.17
C LEU A 221 3.44 2.72 7.56
N PHE A 222 2.37 1.91 7.69
CA PHE A 222 1.68 1.69 8.97
C PHE A 222 2.61 1.06 10.02
N VAL A 223 3.31 -0.02 9.70
CA VAL A 223 4.21 -0.74 10.62
C VAL A 223 5.42 0.12 11.00
N LEU A 224 6.01 0.85 10.05
CA LEU A 224 7.11 1.78 10.33
C LEU A 224 6.68 2.86 11.32
N ARG A 225 5.45 3.37 11.18
CA ARG A 225 4.92 4.36 12.11
C ARG A 225 4.69 3.78 13.51
N MET A 226 4.19 2.54 13.59
CA MET A 226 4.11 1.81 14.86
C MET A 226 5.48 1.54 15.49
N GLY A 227 6.54 1.40 14.69
CA GLY A 227 7.91 1.20 15.15
C GLY A 227 8.60 2.47 15.67
N THR A 228 7.90 3.61 15.74
CA THR A 228 8.46 4.85 16.31
C THR A 228 8.80 4.68 17.80
N ARG A 229 9.84 5.39 18.26
CA ARG A 229 10.31 5.34 19.66
C ARG A 229 9.21 5.68 20.68
N THR A 230 8.19 6.43 20.27
CA THR A 230 7.09 6.86 21.13
C THR A 230 6.12 5.70 21.46
N ILE A 231 5.92 4.76 20.55
CA ILE A 231 5.04 3.58 20.77
C ILE A 231 5.82 2.45 21.47
N ASP A 232 7.15 2.40 21.24
CA ASP A 232 8.07 1.48 21.90
C ASP A 232 7.66 0.02 21.70
N VAL A 233 7.37 -0.34 20.45
CA VAL A 233 7.11 -1.71 20.04
C VAL A 233 8.43 -2.50 20.08
N PRO A 234 8.48 -3.71 20.67
CA PRO A 234 9.71 -4.49 20.71
C PRO A 234 10.24 -4.78 19.30
N THR A 235 11.55 -4.62 19.08
CA THR A 235 12.16 -4.73 17.74
C THR A 235 11.88 -6.06 17.04
N GLY A 236 11.85 -7.17 17.79
CA GLY A 236 11.52 -8.49 17.22
C GLY A 236 10.13 -8.55 16.58
N VAL A 237 9.15 -7.84 17.16
CA VAL A 237 7.78 -7.72 16.63
C VAL A 237 7.82 -6.98 15.30
N VAL A 238 8.55 -5.87 15.22
CA VAL A 238 8.69 -5.06 14.00
C VAL A 238 9.36 -5.86 12.89
N ILE A 239 10.43 -6.61 13.20
CA ILE A 239 11.12 -7.49 12.24
C ILE A 239 10.15 -8.52 11.66
N LEU A 240 9.34 -9.16 12.52
CA LEU A 240 8.34 -10.14 12.07
C LEU A 240 7.30 -9.50 11.13
N LEU A 241 6.83 -8.29 11.46
CA LEU A 241 5.91 -7.55 10.59
C LEU A 241 6.54 -7.09 9.28
N ILE A 242 7.85 -6.81 9.25
CA ILE A 242 8.60 -6.53 8.01
C ILE A 242 8.66 -7.77 7.11
N VAL A 243 8.88 -8.95 7.69
CA VAL A 243 8.81 -10.22 6.94
C VAL A 243 7.41 -10.39 6.33
N TYR A 244 6.36 -10.12 7.10
CA TYR A 244 4.98 -10.14 6.61
C TYR A 244 4.74 -9.19 5.43
N ILE A 245 5.29 -7.97 5.49
CA ILE A 245 5.22 -7.00 4.38
C ILE A 245 5.88 -7.56 3.12
N GLY A 246 7.03 -8.23 3.26
CA GLY A 246 7.75 -8.84 2.14
C GLY A 246 7.01 -10.01 1.48
N ILE A 247 6.10 -10.67 2.19
CA ILE A 247 5.27 -11.76 1.64
C ILE A 247 4.13 -11.22 0.76
N GLN A 248 3.65 -9.99 0.99
CA GLN A 248 2.49 -9.44 0.30
C GLN A 248 2.59 -9.45 -1.25
N PRO A 249 3.70 -8.99 -1.87
CA PRO A 249 3.83 -9.03 -3.33
C PRO A 249 3.90 -10.46 -3.89
N LEU A 250 4.41 -11.40 -3.09
CA LEU A 250 4.62 -12.78 -3.50
C LEU A 250 3.29 -13.54 -3.65
N PHE A 251 2.20 -13.07 -3.06
CA PHE A 251 0.88 -13.73 -3.17
C PHE A 251 0.43 -13.93 -4.61
N SER A 252 0.66 -12.97 -5.49
CA SER A 252 0.33 -13.05 -6.92
C SER A 252 1.05 -14.22 -7.61
N ILE A 253 2.35 -14.40 -7.32
CA ILE A 253 3.20 -15.47 -7.85
C ILE A 253 2.80 -16.82 -7.24
N ILE A 254 2.42 -16.80 -5.97
CA ILE A 254 2.05 -17.96 -5.16
C ILE A 254 0.65 -18.49 -5.52
N ALA A 255 -0.27 -17.63 -5.93
CA ALA A 255 -1.67 -17.98 -6.20
C ALA A 255 -1.83 -18.88 -7.44
N ASN A 256 -0.83 -18.91 -8.33
CA ASN A 256 -0.83 -19.71 -9.55
C ASN A 256 0.36 -20.70 -9.60
N PRO A 257 0.41 -21.69 -8.68
CA PRO A 257 1.55 -22.59 -8.61
C PRO A 257 1.58 -23.55 -9.82
N GLN A 258 2.69 -23.56 -10.56
CA GLN A 258 2.93 -24.47 -11.69
C GLN A 258 3.53 -25.82 -11.27
N GLY A 259 3.74 -26.04 -9.96
CA GLY A 259 4.32 -27.29 -9.46
C GLY A 259 4.19 -27.47 -7.94
N PRO A 260 4.51 -28.68 -7.43
CA PRO A 260 4.28 -29.03 -6.03
C PRO A 260 5.09 -28.16 -5.06
N VAL A 261 6.31 -27.77 -5.42
CA VAL A 261 7.16 -26.89 -4.58
C VAL A 261 6.56 -25.49 -4.48
N GLN A 262 6.11 -24.90 -5.60
CA GLN A 262 5.48 -23.58 -5.61
C GLN A 262 4.17 -23.60 -4.82
N TYR A 263 3.40 -24.68 -4.94
CA TYR A 263 2.19 -24.89 -4.14
C TYR A 263 2.51 -24.93 -2.64
N MET A 264 3.49 -25.73 -2.20
CA MET A 264 3.90 -25.79 -0.79
C MET A 264 4.40 -24.45 -0.26
N MET A 265 5.22 -23.74 -1.05
CA MET A 265 5.67 -22.38 -0.71
C MET A 265 4.48 -21.43 -0.58
N GLY A 266 3.51 -21.56 -1.47
CA GLY A 266 2.31 -20.75 -1.50
C GLY A 266 1.43 -20.95 -0.28
N SER A 267 1.09 -22.20 0.03
CA SER A 267 0.34 -22.53 1.24
C SER A 267 1.08 -22.06 2.50
N SER A 268 2.41 -22.23 2.56
CA SER A 268 3.22 -21.77 3.69
C SER A 268 3.18 -20.25 3.85
N ALA A 269 3.23 -19.50 2.76
CA ALA A 269 3.12 -18.04 2.79
C ALA A 269 1.74 -17.58 3.28
N VAL A 270 0.66 -18.27 2.87
CA VAL A 270 -0.69 -17.98 3.37
C VAL A 270 -0.76 -18.21 4.88
N VAL A 271 -0.19 -19.31 5.39
CA VAL A 271 -0.08 -19.60 6.83
C VAL A 271 0.63 -18.47 7.56
N VAL A 272 1.83 -18.11 7.10
CA VAL A 272 2.65 -17.06 7.73
C VAL A 272 1.91 -15.73 7.69
N ALA A 273 1.22 -15.41 6.60
CA ALA A 273 0.44 -14.20 6.48
C ALA A 273 -0.77 -14.17 7.42
N LEU A 274 -1.44 -15.30 7.66
CA LEU A 274 -2.49 -15.39 8.66
C LEU A 274 -1.92 -15.11 10.06
N TYR A 275 -0.89 -15.85 10.47
CA TYR A 275 -0.30 -15.67 11.80
C TYR A 275 0.22 -14.26 12.01
N SER A 276 0.81 -13.64 10.98
CA SER A 276 1.25 -12.26 11.04
C SER A 276 0.09 -11.28 11.21
N LYS A 277 -1.07 -11.53 10.56
CA LYS A 277 -2.29 -10.72 10.80
C LYS A 277 -2.77 -10.88 12.24
N VAL A 278 -2.87 -12.11 12.75
CA VAL A 278 -3.24 -12.38 14.16
C VAL A 278 -2.29 -11.68 15.11
N PHE A 279 -1.00 -11.71 14.83
CA PHE A 279 0.01 -11.06 15.63
C PHE A 279 -0.08 -9.53 15.58
N LEU A 280 -0.29 -8.95 14.40
CA LEU A 280 -0.56 -7.53 14.20
C LEU A 280 -1.77 -7.06 15.02
N LEU A 281 -2.81 -7.87 15.07
CA LEU A 281 -4.01 -7.60 15.87
C LEU A 281 -3.69 -7.66 17.36
N GLY A 282 -3.01 -8.71 17.81
CA GLY A 282 -2.56 -8.83 19.20
C GLY A 282 -1.70 -7.64 19.64
N LEU A 283 -0.81 -7.17 18.77
CA LEU A 283 -0.01 -5.97 18.99
C LEU A 283 -0.90 -4.74 19.19
N VAL A 284 -1.86 -4.50 18.31
CA VAL A 284 -2.72 -3.32 18.39
C VAL A 284 -3.62 -3.38 19.62
N SER A 285 -4.20 -4.54 19.92
CA SER A 285 -4.96 -4.76 21.16
C SER A 285 -4.10 -4.50 22.40
N TRP A 286 -2.84 -4.93 22.40
CA TRP A 286 -1.89 -4.63 23.48
C TRP A 286 -1.59 -3.13 23.60
N LEU A 287 -1.37 -2.43 22.48
CA LEU A 287 -1.13 -0.98 22.45
C LEU A 287 -2.32 -0.18 22.99
N VAL A 288 -3.54 -0.64 22.71
CA VAL A 288 -4.78 -0.03 23.22
C VAL A 288 -4.94 -0.32 24.71
N GLY A 289 -4.80 -1.59 25.11
CA GLY A 289 -4.98 -2.02 26.51
C GLY A 289 -3.93 -1.44 27.47
N THR A 290 -2.76 -1.06 26.96
CA THR A 290 -1.70 -0.37 27.75
C THR A 290 -1.75 1.15 27.63
N HIS A 291 -2.76 1.72 26.98
CA HIS A 291 -2.91 3.15 26.68
C HIS A 291 -1.76 3.80 25.89
N ARG A 292 -0.79 3.01 25.40
CA ARG A 292 0.36 3.47 24.60
C ARG A 292 -0.09 4.18 23.33
N LEU A 293 -1.15 3.67 22.68
CA LEU A 293 -1.68 4.30 21.47
C LEU A 293 -2.28 5.69 21.75
N ALA A 294 -3.04 5.86 22.83
CA ALA A 294 -3.61 7.15 23.19
C ALA A 294 -2.52 8.17 23.57
N TYR A 295 -1.52 7.73 24.35
CA TYR A 295 -0.34 8.54 24.67
C TYR A 295 0.42 8.96 23.41
N TYR A 296 0.62 8.04 22.47
CA TYR A 296 1.25 8.32 21.20
C TYR A 296 0.51 9.41 20.41
N MET A 297 -0.81 9.29 20.26
CA MET A 297 -1.62 10.27 19.52
C MET A 297 -1.53 11.67 20.16
N LEU A 298 -1.53 11.74 21.50
CA LEU A 298 -1.34 12.97 22.25
C LEU A 298 0.05 13.58 21.96
N ARG A 299 1.10 12.76 22.07
CA ARG A 299 2.49 13.22 21.94
C ARG A 299 2.82 13.69 20.53
N GLU A 300 2.39 12.95 19.51
CA GLU A 300 2.59 13.33 18.11
C GLU A 300 1.93 14.67 17.77
N ARG A 301 0.74 14.92 18.32
CA ARG A 301 0.08 16.20 18.16
C ARG A 301 0.89 17.34 18.78
N GLN A 302 1.36 17.18 20.01
CA GLN A 302 2.19 18.18 20.69
C GLN A 302 3.46 18.50 19.88
N VAL A 303 4.16 17.47 19.40
CA VAL A 303 5.37 17.63 18.58
C VAL A 303 5.07 18.43 17.30
N LYS A 304 3.97 18.12 16.61
CA LYS A 304 3.58 18.86 15.39
C LYS A 304 3.19 20.31 15.66
N GLU A 305 2.49 20.58 16.76
CA GLU A 305 2.13 21.94 17.17
C GLU A 305 3.38 22.75 17.52
N GLU A 306 4.33 22.16 18.26
CA GLU A 306 5.64 22.75 18.56
C GLU A 306 6.46 23.03 17.29
N GLU A 307 6.57 22.05 16.38
CA GLU A 307 7.27 22.21 15.10
C GLU A 307 6.64 23.28 14.21
N SER A 308 5.30 23.34 14.16
CA SER A 308 4.56 24.37 13.42
C SER A 308 4.82 25.77 13.99
N ALA A 309 4.83 25.91 15.32
CA ALA A 309 5.15 27.17 15.99
C ALA A 309 6.61 27.59 15.72
N GLN A 310 7.57 26.67 15.85
CA GLN A 310 8.98 26.92 15.57
C GLN A 310 9.21 27.30 14.10
N ARG A 311 8.56 26.60 13.15
CA ARG A 311 8.62 26.92 11.72
C ARG A 311 8.09 28.33 11.45
N LYS A 312 6.95 28.73 12.06
CA LYS A 312 6.40 30.09 11.91
C LYS A 312 7.36 31.16 12.44
N LEU A 313 7.97 30.93 13.61
CA LEU A 313 8.98 31.84 14.17
C LEU A 313 10.21 31.96 13.27
N PHE A 314 10.70 30.83 12.74
CA PHE A 314 11.83 30.82 11.83
C PHE A 314 11.54 31.55 10.51
N VAL A 315 10.36 31.35 9.90
CA VAL A 315 9.95 32.07 8.70
C VAL A 315 9.82 33.58 8.97
N ALA A 316 9.24 33.97 10.11
CA ALA A 316 9.15 35.37 10.51
C ALA A 316 10.55 36.01 10.69
N PHE A 317 11.48 35.27 11.27
CA PHE A 317 12.88 35.68 11.41
C PHE A 317 13.56 35.89 10.04
N LEU A 318 13.41 34.95 9.11
CA LEU A 318 13.97 35.07 7.76
C LEU A 318 13.38 36.27 6.99
N LEU A 319 12.07 36.50 7.10
CA LEU A 319 11.41 37.65 6.49
C LEU A 319 11.96 38.97 7.06
N ARG A 320 12.25 39.03 8.36
CA ARG A 320 12.84 40.19 9.03
C ARG A 320 14.30 40.45 8.61
N ILE A 321 15.08 39.40 8.35
CA ILE A 321 16.43 39.56 7.78
C ILE A 321 16.35 40.10 6.36
N ASN A 322 15.47 39.52 5.54
CA ASN A 322 15.32 39.92 4.14
C ASN A 322 14.80 41.36 3.99
N SER A 323 13.96 41.84 4.93
CA SER A 323 13.50 43.23 4.91
C SER A 323 14.61 44.23 5.26
N ARG A 324 15.50 43.88 6.20
CA ARG A 324 16.67 44.72 6.55
C ARG A 324 17.66 44.84 5.40
N GLY A 325 17.90 43.76 4.66
CA GLY A 325 18.77 43.78 3.49
C GLY A 325 18.31 44.72 2.36
N LYS A 326 17.03 45.11 2.33
CA LYS A 326 16.49 46.08 1.37
C LYS A 326 16.54 47.54 1.86
N GLU A 327 16.58 47.76 3.17
CA GLU A 327 16.71 49.11 3.73
C GLU A 327 18.15 49.62 3.61
N ASP A 328 19.12 48.71 3.59
CA ASP A 328 20.55 49.01 3.45
C ASP A 328 21.04 49.04 1.98
N GLU A 329 20.15 48.88 0.99
CA GLU A 329 20.51 49.07 -0.42
C GLU A 329 20.57 50.58 -0.70
N PRO A 330 21.76 51.21 -0.80
CA PRO A 330 21.86 52.65 -0.98
C PRO A 330 21.15 53.02 -2.27
N THR A 331 20.16 53.92 -2.17
CA THR A 331 19.51 54.56 -3.31
C THR A 331 20.54 55.38 -4.09
N LEU A 332 21.31 54.69 -4.95
CA LEU A 332 22.35 55.22 -5.83
C LEU A 332 21.76 56.05 -7.00
N GLY A 333 20.55 56.59 -6.86
CA GLY A 333 19.81 57.27 -7.91
C GLY A 333 18.96 58.44 -7.40
N GLY A 334 19.39 59.14 -6.36
CA GLY A 334 18.86 60.49 -6.11
C GLY A 334 19.22 61.41 -7.29
N PRO A 335 18.28 62.19 -7.85
CA PRO A 335 18.55 63.07 -8.98
C PRO A 335 19.69 64.02 -8.60
N VAL A 336 20.75 64.00 -9.42
CA VAL A 336 21.88 64.92 -9.31
C VAL A 336 21.31 66.33 -9.36
N CYS A 337 21.40 67.04 -8.23
CA CYS A 337 21.07 68.46 -8.15
C CYS A 337 22.00 69.20 -9.12
N GLU A 338 21.43 69.65 -10.23
CA GLU A 338 22.05 70.50 -11.23
C GLU A 338 22.59 71.74 -10.52
N LYS A 339 23.91 71.90 -10.51
CA LYS A 339 24.60 72.99 -9.83
C LYS A 339 24.23 74.32 -10.48
N ASP A 340 23.62 75.18 -9.67
CA ASP A 340 23.54 76.62 -9.92
C ASP A 340 24.92 77.20 -10.25
N THR A 341 24.99 77.83 -11.42
CA THR A 341 26.18 78.52 -11.93
C THR A 341 26.17 79.95 -11.38
N PRO A 342 27.22 80.42 -10.68
CA PRO A 342 27.27 81.78 -10.19
C PRO A 342 27.52 82.79 -11.33
N PRO A 343 26.93 84.01 -11.26
CA PRO A 343 27.04 85.01 -12.31
C PRO A 343 28.46 85.60 -12.38
N ALA A 344 28.98 85.70 -13.60
CA ALA A 344 30.28 86.29 -13.91
C ALA A 344 30.32 87.77 -13.48
N GLY A 345 31.18 88.06 -12.50
CA GLY A 345 31.52 89.41 -12.10
C GLY A 345 32.26 90.16 -13.22
N ALA A 346 31.80 91.38 -13.48
CA ALA A 346 32.46 92.37 -14.30
C ALA A 346 33.82 92.77 -13.72
N ILE A 347 34.84 92.78 -14.56
CA ILE A 347 36.12 93.45 -14.32
C ILE A 347 36.25 94.53 -15.40
N GLN A 348 36.40 95.78 -14.94
CA GLN A 348 36.75 96.98 -15.71
C GLN A 348 38.23 96.98 -16.08
#